data_AF-A0A383DNU3-F1
#
_entry.id   AF-A0A383DNU3-F1
#
_cell.length_a   1.000
_cell.length_b   1.000
_cell.length_c   1.000
_cell.angle_alpha   90.00
_cell.angle_beta   90.00
_cell.angle_gamma   90.00
#
_symmetry.space_group_name_H-M   'P 1'
#
loop_
_entity.id
_entity.type
_entity.pdbx_description
1 polymer ?
#
loop_
_entity_poly.entity_id
_entity_poly.type
_entity_poly.pdbx_seq_one_letter_code
_entity_poly.pdbx_strand_id
1 'polypeptide(L)'
;MHTFILFLLGVTSVISLAFIIDRGLALRRSSIIPQPLTDSLEHCQTRSDVNTLLRFCQQHERAPLARLTTAAIEHLEWAKPDNVEALQTRARHEISRMERGMVVLEIITGIAPLLGLVGTVFGLIEIFGEMTSDQVDTAKFASGISLALYATLSGLSIAIP
;
A
#
# COMPACT_ATOMS: atom_id res chain seq x y z
N MET A 1 -5.50 -27.45 15.17
CA MET A 1 -5.68 -25.99 14.95
C MET A 1 -4.38 -25.27 14.59
N HIS A 2 -3.21 -25.69 15.07
CA HIS A 2 -1.91 -25.12 14.67
C HIS A 2 -1.64 -25.06 13.14
N THR A 3 -2.00 -26.09 12.39
CA THR A 3 -1.87 -26.11 10.93
C THR A 3 -2.75 -25.05 10.24
N PHE A 4 -3.89 -24.72 10.84
CA PHE A 4 -4.81 -23.69 10.35
C PHE A 4 -4.24 -22.28 10.56
N ILE A 5 -3.60 -22.02 11.72
CA ILE A 5 -2.96 -20.73 12.01
C ILE A 5 -1.75 -20.49 11.09
N LEU A 6 -0.91 -21.51 10.88
CA LEU A 6 0.23 -21.43 9.96
C LEU A 6 -0.22 -21.25 8.50
N PHE A 7 -1.30 -21.92 8.09
CA PHE A 7 -1.89 -21.73 6.76
C PHE A 7 -2.46 -20.31 6.59
N LEU A 8 -3.17 -19.78 7.59
CA LEU A 8 -3.71 -18.43 7.58
C LEU A 8 -2.60 -17.37 7.48
N LEU A 9 -1.51 -17.52 8.24
CA LEU A 9 -0.33 -16.66 8.18
C LEU A 9 0.37 -16.72 6.81
N GLY A 10 0.51 -17.92 6.24
CA GLY A 10 1.08 -18.11 4.90
C GLY A 10 0.27 -17.39 3.82
N VAL A 11 -1.07 -17.55 3.83
CA VAL A 11 -1.96 -16.84 2.89
C VAL A 11 -1.88 -15.32 3.08
N THR A 12 -1.84 -14.84 4.31
CA THR A 12 -1.77 -13.40 4.62
C THR A 12 -0.45 -12.78 4.15
N SER A 13 0.66 -13.52 4.27
CA SER A 13 1.98 -13.10 3.76
C SER A 13 2.01 -12.98 2.23
N VAL A 14 1.45 -13.97 1.51
CA VAL A 14 1.39 -13.95 0.04
C VAL A 14 0.51 -12.79 -0.46
N ILE A 15 -0.63 -12.54 0.19
CA ILE A 15 -1.52 -11.42 -0.15
C ILE A 15 -0.83 -10.08 0.12
N SER A 16 -0.19 -9.92 1.28
CA SER A 16 0.56 -8.69 1.61
C SER A 16 1.65 -8.42 0.57
N LEU A 17 2.47 -9.43 0.25
CA LEU A 17 3.54 -9.29 -0.75
C LEU A 17 3.00 -8.97 -2.15
N ALA A 18 1.89 -9.58 -2.56
CA ALA A 18 1.25 -9.27 -3.84
C ALA A 18 0.77 -7.81 -3.90
N PHE A 19 0.18 -7.29 -2.82
CA PHE A 19 -0.23 -5.90 -2.73
C PHE A 19 0.95 -4.93 -2.68
N ILE A 20 2.03 -5.28 -1.95
CA ILE A 20 3.27 -4.48 -1.91
C ILE A 20 3.88 -4.38 -3.32
N ILE A 21 3.94 -5.49 -4.06
CA ILE A 21 4.47 -5.49 -5.43
C ILE A 21 3.57 -4.70 -6.38
N ASP A 22 2.25 -4.94 -6.36
CA ASP A 22 1.28 -4.25 -7.21
C ASP A 22 1.34 -2.72 -6.98
N ARG A 23 1.35 -2.29 -5.71
CA ARG A 23 1.41 -0.87 -5.36
C ARG A 23 2.79 -0.26 -5.55
N GLY A 24 3.86 -0.98 -5.23
CA GLY A 24 5.23 -0.55 -5.48
C GLY A 24 5.51 -0.33 -6.97
N LEU A 25 4.93 -1.15 -7.85
CA LEU A 25 5.01 -0.95 -9.29
C LEU A 25 4.08 0.17 -9.80
N ALA A 26 2.85 0.28 -9.26
CA ALA A 26 1.89 1.31 -9.66
C ALA A 26 2.30 2.73 -9.22
N LEU A 27 2.99 2.88 -8.08
CA LEU A 27 3.49 4.16 -7.57
C LEU A 27 4.94 4.46 -8.00
N ARG A 28 5.49 3.71 -8.98
CA ARG A 28 6.80 4.04 -9.52
C ARG A 28 6.82 5.45 -10.11
N ARG A 29 7.87 6.20 -9.81
CA ARG A 29 8.10 7.56 -10.30
C ARG A 29 7.96 7.67 -11.82
N SER A 30 8.38 6.64 -12.57
CA SER A 30 8.25 6.59 -14.04
C SER A 30 6.80 6.48 -14.54
N SER A 31 5.88 5.97 -13.71
CA SER A 31 4.44 5.90 -14.02
C SER A 31 3.70 7.18 -13.61
N ILE A 32 4.19 7.87 -12.57
CA ILE A 32 3.55 9.08 -12.04
C ILE A 32 4.05 10.36 -12.72
N ILE A 33 5.37 10.47 -12.91
CA ILE A 33 6.10 11.64 -13.42
C ILE A 33 7.02 11.16 -14.56
N PRO A 34 6.49 11.03 -15.79
CA PRO A 34 7.34 10.69 -16.93
C PRO A 34 8.33 11.84 -17.16
N GLN A 35 9.63 11.56 -17.04
CA GLN A 35 10.72 12.49 -17.36
C GLN A 35 10.54 13.22 -18.71
N PRO A 36 10.15 12.56 -19.82
CA PRO A 36 9.94 13.27 -21.09
C PRO A 36 8.81 14.31 -21.03
N LEU A 37 7.87 14.17 -20.08
CA LEU A 37 6.76 15.09 -19.90
C LEU A 37 7.19 16.34 -19.13
N THR A 38 8.08 16.20 -18.14
CA THR A 38 8.69 17.36 -17.45
C THR A 38 9.59 18.15 -18.38
N ASP A 39 10.40 17.46 -19.19
CA ASP A 39 11.29 18.11 -20.14
C ASP A 39 10.49 18.89 -21.20
N SER A 40 9.40 18.28 -21.70
CA SER A 40 8.50 18.95 -22.66
C SER A 40 7.77 20.16 -22.05
N LEU A 41 7.52 20.14 -20.74
CA LEU A 41 6.91 21.26 -20.01
C LEU A 41 7.86 22.45 -19.90
N GLU A 42 9.13 22.19 -19.60
CA GLU A 42 10.17 23.22 -19.46
C GLU A 42 10.52 23.90 -20.79
N HIS A 43 10.42 23.17 -21.90
CA HIS A 43 10.71 23.68 -23.24
C HIS A 43 9.50 24.31 -23.95
N CYS A 44 8.31 24.30 -23.34
CA CYS A 44 7.12 24.95 -23.92
C CYS A 44 7.19 26.47 -23.76
N GLN A 45 7.41 27.18 -24.87
CA GLN A 45 7.45 28.65 -24.89
C GLN A 45 6.36 29.27 -25.76
N THR A 46 5.84 28.53 -26.75
CA THR A 46 4.90 29.04 -27.74
C THR A 46 3.54 28.34 -27.67
N ARG A 47 2.45 29.01 -28.09
CA ARG A 47 1.11 28.41 -28.27
C ARG A 47 1.13 27.15 -29.16
N SER A 48 2.06 27.06 -30.11
CA SER A 48 2.25 25.86 -30.94
C SER A 48 2.77 24.66 -30.12
N ASP A 49 3.63 24.91 -29.14
CA ASP A 49 4.21 23.87 -28.29
C ASP A 49 3.17 23.32 -27.30
N VAL A 50 2.24 24.16 -26.85
CA VAL A 50 1.12 23.76 -25.99
C VAL A 50 0.25 22.68 -26.65
N ASN A 51 -0.01 22.79 -27.96
CA ASN A 51 -0.76 21.77 -28.70
C ASN A 51 0.01 20.45 -28.82
N THR A 52 1.33 20.51 -28.99
CA THR A 52 2.21 19.33 -29.01
C THR A 52 2.24 18.66 -27.63
N LEU A 53 2.35 19.45 -26.57
CA LEU A 53 2.31 18.98 -25.19
C LEU A 53 0.96 18.35 -24.83
N LEU A 54 -0.15 18.93 -25.27
CA LEU A 54 -1.50 18.38 -25.08
C LEU A 54 -1.62 16.99 -25.71
N ARG A 55 -1.17 16.82 -26.95
CA ARG A 55 -1.17 15.51 -27.63
C ARG A 55 -0.30 14.48 -26.90
N PHE A 56 0.86 14.90 -26.42
CA PHE A 56 1.74 14.04 -25.62
C PHE A 56 1.09 13.61 -24.31
N CYS A 57 0.38 14.53 -23.64
CA CYS A 57 -0.36 14.25 -22.42
C CYS A 57 -1.54 13.29 -22.66
N GLN A 58 -2.29 13.46 -23.75
CA GLN A 58 -3.37 12.56 -24.15
C GLN A 58 -2.87 11.13 -24.44
N GLN A 59 -1.68 11.00 -25.03
CA GLN A 59 -1.05 9.68 -25.22
C GLN A 59 -0.61 9.03 -23.89
N HIS A 60 -0.35 9.82 -22.86
CA HIS A 60 0.13 9.39 -21.56
C HIS A 60 -0.88 9.62 -20.43
N GLU A 61 -2.19 9.52 -20.71
CA GLU A 61 -3.28 9.75 -19.74
C GLU A 61 -3.22 8.90 -18.47
N ARG A 62 -2.46 7.80 -18.48
CA ARG A 62 -2.23 6.97 -17.30
C ARG A 62 -1.45 7.72 -16.22
N ALA A 63 -0.54 8.62 -16.62
CA ALA A 63 0.25 9.44 -15.70
C ALA A 63 -0.60 10.56 -15.08
N PRO A 64 -0.67 10.68 -13.74
CA PRO A 64 -1.34 11.79 -13.06
C PRO A 64 -0.82 13.15 -13.51
N LEU A 65 0.50 13.29 -13.73
CA LEU A 65 1.10 14.53 -14.22
C LEU A 65 0.51 14.95 -15.58
N ALA A 66 0.37 13.99 -16.52
CA ALA A 66 -0.22 14.27 -17.84
C ALA A 66 -1.67 14.78 -17.73
N ARG A 67 -2.47 14.20 -16.83
CA ARG A 67 -3.86 14.64 -16.57
C ARG A 67 -3.93 16.03 -15.94
N LEU A 68 -3.01 16.35 -15.04
CA LEU A 68 -2.90 17.68 -14.44
C LEU A 68 -2.46 18.73 -15.45
N THR A 69 -1.46 18.41 -16.29
CA THR A 69 -1.02 19.29 -17.37
C THR A 69 -2.14 19.53 -18.39
N THR A 70 -2.88 18.49 -18.77
CA THR A 70 -4.05 18.62 -19.66
C THR A 70 -5.09 19.56 -19.06
N ALA A 71 -5.41 19.39 -17.78
CA ALA A 71 -6.35 20.26 -17.08
C ALA A 71 -5.88 21.73 -17.00
N ALA A 72 -4.58 21.96 -16.84
CA ALA A 72 -4.01 23.30 -16.83
C ALA A 72 -4.10 23.96 -18.22
N ILE A 73 -3.90 23.17 -19.29
CA ILE A 73 -4.00 23.63 -20.69
C ILE A 73 -5.47 23.90 -21.08
N GLU A 74 -6.42 23.07 -20.66
CA GLU A 74 -7.85 23.26 -20.92
C GLU A 74 -8.38 24.57 -20.31
N HIS A 75 -7.82 25.00 -19.19
CA HIS A 75 -8.22 26.22 -18.48
C HIS A 75 -7.25 27.40 -18.68
N LEU A 76 -6.45 27.40 -19.75
CA LEU A 76 -5.44 28.44 -20.01
C LEU A 76 -6.03 29.86 -20.15
N GLU A 77 -7.30 29.95 -20.53
CA GLU A 77 -8.02 31.22 -20.74
C GLU A 77 -8.61 31.81 -19.45
N TRP A 78 -8.61 31.04 -18.36
CA TRP A 78 -9.09 31.51 -17.07
C TRP A 78 -8.10 32.49 -16.43
N ALA A 79 -8.59 33.28 -15.49
CA ALA A 79 -7.72 34.06 -14.65
C ALA A 79 -6.75 33.12 -13.91
N LYS A 80 -5.48 33.50 -13.84
CA LYS A 80 -4.43 32.72 -13.15
C LYS A 80 -4.84 32.20 -11.77
N PRO A 81 -5.47 32.99 -10.86
CA PRO A 81 -5.90 32.46 -9.56
C PRO A 81 -6.90 31.32 -9.69
N ASP A 82 -7.91 31.46 -10.54
CA ASP A 82 -8.99 30.48 -10.72
C ASP A 82 -8.44 29.17 -11.32
N ASN A 83 -7.52 29.27 -12.29
CA ASN A 83 -6.85 28.10 -12.88
C ASN A 83 -5.99 27.37 -11.83
N VAL A 84 -5.24 28.10 -11.01
CA VAL A 84 -4.43 27.50 -9.93
C VAL A 84 -5.33 26.78 -8.91
N GLU A 85 -6.45 27.36 -8.52
CA GLU A 85 -7.39 26.74 -7.58
C GLU A 85 -8.03 25.46 -8.16
N ALA A 86 -8.47 25.51 -9.42
CA ALA A 86 -9.00 24.34 -10.11
C ALA A 86 -7.96 23.23 -10.26
N LEU A 87 -6.71 23.59 -10.60
CA LEU A 87 -5.60 22.65 -10.71
C LEU A 87 -5.26 22.02 -9.36
N GLN A 88 -5.23 22.80 -8.27
CA GLN A 88 -5.03 22.28 -6.91
C GLN A 88 -6.13 21.30 -6.51
N THR A 89 -7.39 21.61 -6.83
CA THR A 89 -8.52 20.72 -6.58
C THR A 89 -8.37 19.40 -7.32
N ARG A 90 -8.00 19.44 -8.60
CA ARG A 90 -7.74 18.24 -9.41
C ARG A 90 -6.53 17.45 -8.91
N ALA A 91 -5.48 18.13 -8.45
CA ALA A 91 -4.32 17.50 -7.83
C ALA A 91 -4.69 16.73 -6.56
N ARG A 92 -5.53 17.31 -5.69
CA ARG A 92 -6.05 16.62 -4.49
C ARG A 92 -6.84 15.37 -4.86
N HIS A 93 -7.66 15.42 -5.90
CA HIS A 93 -8.38 14.25 -6.40
C HIS A 93 -7.44 13.15 -6.91
N GLU A 94 -6.40 13.52 -7.66
CA GLU A 94 -5.40 12.55 -8.14
C GLU A 94 -4.61 11.92 -6.99
N ILE A 95 -4.19 12.70 -5.99
CA ILE A 95 -3.54 12.22 -4.77
C ILE A 95 -4.45 11.22 -4.05
N SER A 96 -5.70 11.58 -3.79
CA SER A 96 -6.68 10.69 -3.13
C SER A 96 -6.87 9.39 -3.92
N ARG A 97 -6.87 9.46 -5.26
CA ARG A 97 -6.98 8.28 -6.11
C ARG A 97 -5.76 7.36 -6.01
N MET A 98 -4.56 7.93 -5.86
CA MET A 98 -3.32 7.19 -5.63
C MET A 98 -3.29 6.56 -4.23
N GLU A 99 -3.85 7.24 -3.23
CA GLU A 99 -3.93 6.78 -1.83
C GLU A 99 -4.92 5.64 -1.62
N ARG A 100 -5.93 5.46 -2.49
CA ARG A 100 -7.00 4.45 -2.33
C ARG A 100 -6.51 3.01 -2.12
N GLY A 101 -5.28 2.70 -2.53
CA GLY A 101 -4.63 1.40 -2.30
C GLY A 101 -3.77 1.32 -1.04
N MET A 102 -3.27 2.46 -0.55
CA MET A 102 -2.38 2.51 0.61
C MET A 102 -3.14 2.30 1.92
N VAL A 103 -4.41 2.72 1.97
CA VAL A 103 -5.28 2.51 3.14
C VAL A 103 -5.41 1.03 3.51
N VAL A 104 -5.46 0.13 2.52
CA VAL A 104 -5.53 -1.31 2.79
C VAL A 104 -4.23 -1.81 3.44
N LEU A 105 -3.08 -1.30 2.98
CA LEU A 105 -1.79 -1.67 3.54
C LEU A 105 -1.65 -1.16 4.98
N GLU A 106 -2.10 0.06 5.26
CA GLU A 106 -2.15 0.64 6.60
C GLU A 106 -3.00 -0.21 7.56
N ILE A 107 -4.17 -0.67 7.11
CA ILE A 107 -5.02 -1.58 7.89
C ILE A 107 -4.29 -2.90 8.16
N ILE A 108 -3.61 -3.49 7.17
CA ILE A 108 -2.87 -4.75 7.32
C ILE A 108 -1.72 -4.58 8.33
N THR A 109 -0.94 -3.50 8.22
CA THR A 109 0.16 -3.19 9.16
C THR A 109 -0.36 -3.04 10.59
N GLY A 110 -1.56 -2.49 10.79
CA GLY A 110 -2.19 -2.37 12.11
C GLY A 110 -2.75 -3.70 12.65
N ILE A 111 -3.43 -4.48 11.83
CA ILE A 111 -4.16 -5.68 12.27
C ILE A 111 -3.25 -6.92 12.37
N ALA A 112 -2.25 -7.07 11.50
CA ALA A 112 -1.41 -8.28 11.48
C ALA A 112 -0.68 -8.57 12.81
N PRO A 113 -0.09 -7.59 13.51
CA PRO A 113 0.53 -7.83 14.83
C PRO A 113 -0.49 -8.22 15.89
N LEU A 114 -1.67 -7.59 15.88
CA LEU A 114 -2.76 -7.89 16.81
C LEU A 114 -3.26 -9.33 16.62
N LEU A 115 -3.36 -9.79 15.38
CA LEU A 115 -3.72 -11.17 15.06
C LEU A 115 -2.70 -12.18 15.58
N GLY A 116 -1.40 -11.87 15.43
CA GLY A 116 -0.30 -12.69 15.97
C GLY A 116 -0.34 -12.77 17.50
N LEU A 117 -0.61 -11.64 18.17
CA LEU A 117 -0.78 -11.59 19.62
C LEU A 117 -1.98 -12.43 20.09
N VAL A 118 -3.13 -12.35 19.39
CA VAL A 118 -4.30 -13.20 19.67
C VAL A 118 -3.96 -14.68 19.51
N GLY A 119 -3.20 -15.06 18.49
CA GLY A 119 -2.74 -16.43 18.28
C GLY A 119 -1.88 -16.95 19.45
N THR A 120 -0.98 -16.11 19.97
CA THR A 120 -0.17 -16.44 21.14
C THR A 120 -1.01 -16.63 22.39
N VAL A 121 -2.00 -15.75 22.62
CA VAL A 121 -2.92 -15.87 23.77
C VAL A 121 -3.72 -17.17 23.69
N PHE A 122 -4.26 -17.51 22.52
CA PHE A 122 -4.98 -18.77 22.32
C PHE A 122 -4.10 -20.00 22.57
N GLY A 123 -2.87 -20.00 22.04
CA GLY A 123 -1.93 -21.10 22.28
C GLY A 123 -1.62 -21.30 23.76
N LEU A 124 -1.43 -20.20 24.50
CA LEU A 124 -1.22 -20.27 25.95
C LEU A 124 -2.45 -20.82 26.69
N ILE A 125 -3.68 -20.44 26.30
CA ILE A 125 -4.91 -20.98 26.90
C ILE A 125 -5.00 -22.50 26.73
N GLU A 126 -4.69 -23.01 25.54
CA GLU A 126 -4.71 -24.46 25.24
C GLU A 126 -3.69 -25.21 26.11
N ILE A 127 -2.46 -24.70 26.17
CA ILE A 127 -1.36 -25.29 26.96
C ILE A 127 -1.70 -25.34 28.46
N PHE A 128 -2.21 -24.24 29.03
CA PHE A 128 -2.58 -24.19 30.44
C PHE A 128 -3.85 -25.01 30.75
N GLY A 129 -4.75 -25.19 29.78
CA GLY A 129 -5.94 -26.03 29.94
C GLY A 129 -5.61 -27.52 30.03
N GLU A 130 -4.55 -27.97 29.36
CA GLU A 130 -4.08 -29.36 29.39
C GLU A 130 -3.30 -29.72 30.67
N MET A 131 -2.86 -28.72 31.46
CA MET A 131 -2.10 -28.92 32.71
C MET A 131 -2.94 -29.44 33.90
N THR A 132 -4.17 -29.92 33.68
CA THR A 132 -5.08 -30.38 34.74
C THR A 132 -4.73 -31.76 35.32
N SER A 133 -3.77 -32.48 34.73
CA SER A 133 -3.29 -33.79 35.22
C SER A 133 -2.02 -33.69 36.06
N ASP A 134 -1.92 -34.53 37.10
CA ASP A 134 -0.85 -34.58 38.13
C ASP A 134 0.59 -34.83 37.58
N GLN A 135 0.74 -35.09 36.28
CA GLN A 135 2.03 -35.15 35.58
C GLN A 135 2.07 -34.10 34.47
N VAL A 136 2.89 -33.07 34.68
CA VAL A 136 3.23 -32.07 33.67
C VAL A 136 4.43 -32.55 32.87
N ASP A 137 4.23 -32.81 31.58
CA ASP A 137 5.32 -33.01 30.62
C ASP A 137 5.92 -31.65 30.26
N THR A 138 7.00 -31.27 30.94
CA THR A 138 7.67 -29.98 30.80
C THR A 138 8.24 -29.76 29.39
N ALA A 139 8.61 -30.82 28.68
CA ALA A 139 9.10 -30.73 27.31
C ALA A 139 7.99 -30.35 26.34
N LYS A 140 6.80 -30.95 26.47
CA LYS A 140 5.62 -30.57 25.69
C LYS A 140 5.16 -29.15 25.99
N PHE A 141 5.18 -28.75 27.26
CA PHE A 141 4.84 -27.40 27.68
C PHE A 141 5.75 -26.35 27.04
N ALA A 142 7.07 -26.55 27.10
CA ALA A 142 8.04 -25.64 26.47
C ALA A 142 7.88 -25.59 24.94
N SER A 143 7.61 -26.73 24.30
CA SER A 143 7.34 -26.78 22.87
C SER A 143 6.07 -26.00 22.49
N GLY A 144 4.99 -26.14 23.25
CA GLY A 144 3.76 -25.38 23.04
C GLY A 144 3.96 -23.87 23.14
N ILE A 145 4.70 -23.40 24.15
CA ILE A 145 5.00 -21.96 24.32
C ILE A 145 5.81 -21.44 23.14
N SER A 146 6.83 -22.19 22.71
CA SER A 146 7.65 -21.80 21.54
C SER A 146 6.79 -21.60 20.30
N LEU A 147 5.82 -22.49 20.09
CA LEU A 147 4.90 -22.45 18.96
C LEU A 147 3.94 -21.26 19.04
N ALA A 148 3.43 -20.94 20.23
CA ALA A 148 2.62 -19.75 20.46
C ALA A 148 3.40 -18.48 20.07
N LEU A 149 4.65 -18.34 20.50
CA LEU A 149 5.50 -17.18 20.18
C LEU A 149 5.77 -16.98 18.67
N TYR A 150 5.81 -18.06 17.88
CA TYR A 150 5.92 -17.97 16.42
C TYR A 150 4.72 -17.24 15.78
N ALA A 151 3.53 -17.29 16.38
CA ALA A 151 2.36 -16.56 15.89
C ALA A 151 2.54 -15.04 15.99
N THR A 152 3.09 -14.54 17.11
CA THR A 152 3.44 -13.11 17.23
C THR A 152 4.54 -12.71 16.26
N LEU A 153 5.60 -13.52 16.16
CA LEU A 153 6.74 -13.21 15.28
C LEU A 153 6.30 -13.08 13.82
N SER A 154 5.45 -13.99 13.35
CA SER A 154 4.92 -13.98 11.99
C SER A 154 3.97 -12.78 11.73
N GLY A 155 3.13 -12.41 12.70
CA GLY A 155 2.32 -11.18 12.61
C GLY A 155 3.18 -9.92 12.46
N LEU A 156 4.30 -9.83 13.18
CA LEU A 156 5.28 -8.74 13.03
C LEU A 156 6.01 -8.81 11.68
N SER A 157 6.43 -9.99 11.23
CA SER A 157 7.09 -10.15 9.92
C SER A 157 6.21 -9.73 8.74
N ILE A 158 4.88 -9.81 8.86
CA ILE A 158 3.93 -9.34 7.85
C ILE A 158 3.74 -7.82 7.91
N ALA A 159 3.82 -7.22 9.10
CA ALA A 159 3.54 -5.80 9.31
C ALA A 159 4.73 -4.86 9.05
N ILE A 160 5.97 -5.34 9.21
CA ILE A 160 7.20 -4.56 9.05
C ILE A 160 7.50 -4.13 7.61
N PRO A 161 7.43 -5.01 6.58
CA PRO A 161 7.76 -4.62 5.21
C PRO A 161 6.71 -3.72 4.58
#